data_AF-A0A0S7EJ65-F1
#
_entry.id   AF-A0A0S7EJ65-F1
#
_cell.length_a   1.000
_cell.length_b   1.000
_cell.length_c   1.000
_cell.angle_alpha   90.00
_cell.angle_beta   90.00
_cell.angle_gamma   90.00
#
_symmetry.space_group_name_H-M   'P 1'
#
loop_
_entity.id
_entity.type
_entity.pdbx_description
1 polymer ?
#
loop_
_entity_poly.entity_id
_entity_poly.type
_entity_poly.pdbx_seq_one_letter_code
_entity_poly.pdbx_strand_id
1 'polypeptide(L)'
;MEYHVIPHSLPGYSECKTIRIVYDIPAGIQTIEHPNPGKKFSARGFPRHCYLPDNEKGRRVLKLLIMAWDRRLIFSVGTSSTTGESDTVIWNEVHHKTEFGSNLTGHGFPDPGHLDNVLEELRAQGITEEDALVEK
;
A
#
# COMPACT_ATOMS: atom_id res chain seq x y z
N MET A 1 -8.84 -5.17 -3.05
CA MET A 1 -7.42 -5.17 -3.47
C MET A 1 -7.24 -6.26 -4.51
N GLU A 2 -6.56 -5.96 -5.61
CA GLU A 2 -6.19 -6.95 -6.64
C GLU A 2 -4.68 -6.87 -6.90
N TYR A 3 -4.07 -7.96 -7.37
CA TYR A 3 -2.69 -7.92 -7.84
C TYR A 3 -2.46 -8.91 -8.99
N HIS A 4 -1.46 -8.62 -9.81
CA HIS A 4 -0.97 -9.52 -10.86
C HIS A 4 0.48 -9.17 -11.23
N VAL A 5 1.16 -10.10 -11.88
CA VAL A 5 2.55 -9.90 -12.34
C VAL A 5 2.56 -9.28 -13.73
N ILE A 6 3.37 -8.24 -13.93
CA ILE A 6 3.61 -7.61 -15.24
C ILE A 6 5.02 -7.97 -15.74
N PRO A 7 5.23 -8.14 -17.06
CA PRO A 7 6.48 -8.64 -17.63
C PRO A 7 7.55 -7.53 -17.77
N HIS A 8 7.70 -6.68 -16.75
CA HIS A 8 8.68 -5.60 -16.72
C HIS A 8 9.41 -5.62 -15.37
N SER A 9 10.69 -5.26 -15.40
CA SER A 9 11.52 -5.13 -14.20
C SER A 9 11.47 -3.70 -13.67
N LEU A 10 11.48 -3.56 -12.34
CA LEU A 10 11.66 -2.27 -11.69
C LEU A 10 13.12 -1.82 -11.77
N PRO A 11 13.39 -0.50 -11.80
CA PRO A 11 14.74 0.02 -11.62
C PRO A 11 15.37 -0.55 -10.33
N GLY A 12 16.54 -1.18 -10.45
CA GLY A 12 17.24 -1.84 -9.34
C GLY A 12 16.92 -3.33 -9.14
N TYR A 13 16.02 -3.93 -9.94
CA TYR A 13 15.61 -5.34 -9.86
C TYR A 13 15.54 -5.98 -11.25
N SER A 14 16.64 -5.96 -12.01
CA SER A 14 16.68 -6.41 -13.42
C SER A 14 16.49 -7.91 -13.61
N GLU A 15 16.66 -8.69 -12.55
CA GLU A 15 16.57 -10.15 -12.53
C GLU A 15 15.15 -10.71 -12.34
N CYS A 16 14.15 -9.86 -12.07
CA CYS A 16 12.78 -10.30 -11.82
C CYS A 16 11.72 -9.43 -12.51
N LYS A 17 10.49 -9.95 -12.56
CA LYS A 17 9.30 -9.22 -13.02
C LYS A 17 8.80 -8.26 -11.92
N THR A 18 7.65 -7.64 -12.13
CA THR A 18 7.02 -6.76 -11.13
C THR A 18 5.65 -7.27 -10.74
N ILE A 19 5.35 -7.24 -9.45
CA ILE A 19 4.00 -7.39 -8.90
C ILE A 19 3.34 -6.02 -8.93
N ARG A 20 2.23 -5.89 -9.66
CA ARG A 20 1.39 -4.69 -9.65
C ARG A 20 0.21 -4.93 -8.71
N ILE A 21 0.11 -4.13 -7.67
CA ILE A 21 -1.03 -4.08 -6.74
C ILE A 21 -1.96 -2.95 -7.18
N VAL A 22 -3.26 -3.20 -7.12
CA VAL A 22 -4.31 -2.23 -7.42
C VAL A 22 -5.27 -2.14 -6.24
N TYR A 23 -5.33 -0.96 -5.64
CA TYR A 23 -6.36 -0.61 -4.67
C TYR A 23 -7.43 0.22 -5.36
N ASP A 24 -8.69 -0.10 -5.12
CA ASP A 24 -9.82 0.71 -5.57
C ASP A 24 -10.79 0.89 -4.39
N ILE A 25 -10.95 2.13 -3.95
CA ILE A 25 -11.79 2.50 -2.80
C ILE A 25 -12.76 3.58 -3.28
N PRO A 26 -14.08 3.34 -3.24
CA PRO A 26 -15.06 4.36 -3.58
C PRO A 26 -15.20 5.38 -2.44
N ALA A 27 -15.67 6.57 -2.77
CA ALA A 27 -16.16 7.53 -1.78
C ALA A 27 -17.36 6.95 -1.00
N GLY A 28 -17.58 7.40 0.23
CA GLY A 28 -18.58 6.81 1.09
C GLY A 28 -18.99 7.69 2.26
N ILE A 29 -19.59 7.04 3.27
CA ILE A 29 -19.99 7.66 4.53
C ILE A 29 -19.08 7.14 5.65
N GLN A 30 -18.64 8.06 6.51
CA GLN A 30 -17.79 7.75 7.63
C GLN A 30 -18.52 6.91 8.68
N THR A 31 -17.87 5.83 9.13
CA THR A 31 -18.38 4.94 10.17
C THR A 31 -18.04 5.50 11.56
N ILE A 32 -18.44 4.79 12.62
CA ILE A 32 -18.09 5.14 14.00
C ILE A 32 -16.57 5.06 14.28
N GLU A 33 -15.81 4.39 13.43
CA GLU A 33 -14.35 4.23 13.54
C GLU A 33 -13.61 5.42 12.90
N HIS A 34 -14.31 6.30 12.18
CA HIS A 34 -13.73 7.43 11.47
C HIS A 34 -13.90 8.76 12.25
N PRO A 35 -13.13 9.81 11.89
CA PRO A 35 -13.12 11.07 12.64
C PRO A 35 -14.48 11.78 12.76
N ASN A 36 -15.31 11.71 11.72
CA ASN A 36 -16.61 12.39 11.65
C ASN A 36 -17.73 11.42 11.25
N PRO A 37 -18.23 10.55 12.16
CA PRO A 37 -19.24 9.56 11.84
C PRO A 37 -20.49 10.16 11.19
N GLY A 38 -20.99 9.53 10.12
CA GLY A 38 -22.15 9.99 9.35
C GLY A 38 -21.84 11.07 8.29
N LYS A 39 -20.65 11.68 8.30
CA LYS A 39 -20.22 12.61 7.25
C LYS A 39 -19.73 11.86 6.01
N LYS A 40 -19.87 12.46 4.82
CA LYS A 40 -19.24 11.94 3.60
C LYS A 40 -17.71 11.99 3.71
N PHE A 41 -17.03 11.02 3.12
CA PHE A 41 -15.60 11.11 2.80
C PHE A 41 -15.37 11.00 1.29
N SER A 42 -14.35 11.69 0.77
CA SER A 42 -13.93 11.58 -0.63
C SER A 42 -12.83 10.52 -0.80
N ALA A 43 -12.67 9.99 -2.02
CA ALA A 43 -11.59 9.07 -2.35
C ALA A 43 -10.92 9.53 -3.65
N ARG A 44 -9.71 10.11 -3.53
CA ARG A 44 -8.98 10.72 -4.65
C ARG A 44 -7.91 9.78 -5.21
N GLY A 45 -7.80 9.77 -6.54
CA GLY A 45 -6.72 9.08 -7.26
C GLY A 45 -6.84 7.55 -7.26
N PHE A 46 -8.05 7.01 -7.04
CA PHE A 46 -8.32 5.58 -7.21
C PHE A 46 -8.77 5.29 -8.66
N PRO A 47 -8.40 4.12 -9.23
CA PRO A 47 -7.57 3.08 -8.61
C PRO A 47 -6.10 3.52 -8.44
N ARG A 48 -5.52 3.18 -7.29
CA ARG A 48 -4.10 3.43 -6.98
C ARG A 48 -3.27 2.22 -7.37
N HIS A 49 -2.29 2.43 -8.24
CA HIS A 49 -1.33 1.41 -8.65
C HIS A 49 -0.08 1.47 -7.79
N CYS A 50 0.40 0.30 -7.35
CA CYS A 50 1.62 0.16 -6.56
C CYS A 50 2.46 -1.00 -7.08
N TYR A 51 3.76 -0.96 -6.79
CA TYR A 51 4.72 -1.89 -7.40
C TYR A 51 5.66 -2.50 -6.36
N LEU A 52 5.90 -3.81 -6.49
CA LEU A 52 6.92 -4.57 -5.78
C LEU A 52 7.70 -5.42 -6.78
N PRO A 53 9.01 -5.68 -6.57
CA PRO A 53 9.73 -6.65 -7.38
C PRO A 53 9.17 -8.06 -7.16
N ASP A 54 9.07 -8.86 -8.22
CA ASP A 54 8.61 -10.24 -8.15
C ASP A 54 9.72 -11.22 -7.75
N ASN A 55 10.34 -10.96 -6.60
CA ASN A 55 11.35 -11.80 -5.97
C ASN A 55 10.85 -12.30 -4.60
N GLU A 56 11.67 -13.08 -3.90
CA GLU A 56 11.29 -13.68 -2.61
C GLU A 56 10.85 -12.63 -1.57
N LYS A 57 11.65 -11.57 -1.38
CA LYS A 57 11.35 -10.51 -0.41
C LYS A 57 10.09 -9.70 -0.82
N GLY A 58 9.93 -9.40 -2.11
CA GLY A 58 8.74 -8.72 -2.61
C GLY A 58 7.45 -9.55 -2.45
N ARG A 59 7.51 -10.87 -2.66
CA ARG A 59 6.38 -11.78 -2.41
C ARG A 59 6.04 -11.90 -0.92
N ARG A 60 7.05 -11.87 -0.05
CA ARG A 60 6.86 -11.78 1.41
C ARG A 60 6.12 -10.49 1.78
N VAL A 61 6.55 -9.34 1.28
CA VAL A 61 5.87 -8.06 1.50
C VAL A 61 4.43 -8.12 0.99
N LEU A 62 4.19 -8.64 -0.22
CA LEU A 62 2.83 -8.79 -0.76
C LEU A 62 1.92 -9.59 0.18
N LYS A 63 2.39 -10.72 0.72
CA LYS A 63 1.59 -11.55 1.64
C LYS A 63 1.15 -10.77 2.87
N LEU A 64 2.05 -9.98 3.44
CA LEU A 64 1.76 -9.15 4.62
C LEU A 64 0.85 -7.96 4.27
N LEU A 65 1.00 -7.35 3.09
CA LEU A 65 0.10 -6.30 2.62
C LEU A 65 -1.34 -6.80 2.43
N ILE A 66 -1.52 -8.03 1.93
CA ILE A 66 -2.85 -8.66 1.83
C ILE A 66 -3.49 -8.76 3.22
N MET A 67 -2.75 -9.23 4.21
CA MET A 67 -3.24 -9.31 5.59
C MET A 67 -3.55 -7.94 6.19
N ALA A 68 -2.66 -6.96 5.97
CA ALA A 68 -2.89 -5.58 6.41
C ALA A 68 -4.13 -4.97 5.72
N TRP A 69 -4.39 -5.33 4.46
CA TRP A 69 -5.62 -4.95 3.75
C TRP A 69 -6.86 -5.57 4.39
N ASP A 70 -6.84 -6.87 4.69
CA ASP A 70 -7.96 -7.58 5.31
C ASP A 70 -8.26 -7.05 6.72
N ARG A 71 -7.22 -6.62 7.45
CA ARG A 71 -7.32 -5.95 8.75
C ARG A 71 -7.61 -4.44 8.65
N ARG A 72 -7.86 -3.91 7.45
CA ARG A 72 -8.20 -2.49 7.16
C ARG A 72 -7.11 -1.47 7.58
N LEU A 73 -5.84 -1.85 7.48
CA LEU A 73 -4.70 -1.03 7.94
C LEU A 73 -3.99 -0.25 6.82
N ILE A 74 -4.27 -0.50 5.54
CA ILE A 74 -3.56 0.16 4.42
C ILE A 74 -3.99 1.63 4.24
N PHE A 75 -5.28 1.91 4.46
CA PHE A 75 -5.86 3.24 4.29
C PHE A 75 -6.69 3.62 5.50
N SER A 76 -6.85 4.92 5.70
CA SER A 76 -7.76 5.49 6.70
C SER A 76 -8.49 6.70 6.11
N VAL A 77 -9.42 7.29 6.86
CA VAL A 77 -10.05 8.57 6.54
C VAL A 77 -9.40 9.65 7.40
N GLY A 78 -8.87 10.69 6.75
CA GLY A 78 -8.17 11.78 7.44
C GLY A 78 -7.96 13.00 6.56
N THR A 79 -6.86 13.71 6.81
CA THR A 79 -6.46 14.89 6.03
C THR A 79 -5.29 14.54 5.13
N SER A 80 -5.42 14.78 3.82
CA SER A 80 -4.36 14.57 2.85
C SER A 80 -3.17 15.50 3.10
N SER A 81 -1.98 14.94 3.30
CA SER A 81 -0.75 15.72 3.45
C SER A 81 -0.37 16.49 2.17
N THR A 82 -0.74 15.99 0.99
CA THR A 82 -0.42 16.61 -0.30
C THR A 82 -1.36 17.77 -0.65
N THR A 83 -2.64 17.67 -0.31
CA THR A 83 -3.67 18.63 -0.76
C THR A 83 -4.33 19.43 0.36
N GLY A 84 -4.18 18.99 1.62
CA GLY A 84 -4.92 19.54 2.76
C GLY A 84 -6.40 19.16 2.81
N GLU A 85 -6.92 18.36 1.87
CA GLU A 85 -8.32 17.91 1.88
C GLU A 85 -8.59 17.03 3.11
N SER A 86 -9.48 17.47 3.99
CA SER A 86 -10.01 16.68 5.11
C SER A 86 -11.15 15.75 4.68
N ASP A 87 -11.45 14.76 5.52
CA ASP A 87 -12.48 13.74 5.26
C ASP A 87 -12.23 13.02 3.92
N THR A 88 -10.98 12.61 3.69
CA THR A 88 -10.58 11.89 2.47
C THR A 88 -9.80 10.64 2.77
N VAL A 89 -9.81 9.67 1.85
CA VAL A 89 -9.02 8.44 1.94
C VAL A 89 -7.53 8.75 1.80
N ILE A 90 -6.77 8.44 2.84
CA ILE A 90 -5.31 8.63 2.94
C ILE A 90 -4.59 7.30 3.13
N TRP A 91 -3.31 7.26 2.76
CA TRP A 91 -2.41 6.16 3.14
C TRP A 91 -2.26 6.13 4.67
N ASN A 92 -2.12 4.94 5.24
CA ASN A 92 -1.99 4.76 6.69
C ASN A 92 -0.68 4.05 7.04
N GLU A 93 0.37 4.84 7.31
CA GLU A 93 1.67 4.42 7.88
C GLU A 93 2.47 3.32 7.15
N VAL A 94 1.93 2.69 6.09
CA VAL A 94 2.61 1.68 5.26
C VAL A 94 2.87 2.25 3.88
N HIS A 95 4.13 2.55 3.59
CA HIS A 95 4.54 3.26 2.38
C HIS A 95 4.51 2.34 1.15
N HIS A 96 3.82 2.79 0.11
CA HIS A 96 3.77 2.10 -1.17
C HIS A 96 4.57 2.86 -2.23
N LYS A 97 5.15 2.12 -3.18
CA LYS A 97 5.76 2.70 -4.37
C LYS A 97 4.74 2.82 -5.49
N THR A 98 4.35 4.06 -5.78
CA THR A 98 3.30 4.42 -6.76
C THR A 98 3.87 4.88 -8.09
N GLU A 99 5.19 5.08 -8.19
CA GLU A 99 5.91 5.45 -9.40
C GLU A 99 6.77 4.25 -9.88
N PHE A 100 6.54 3.79 -11.11
CA PHE A 100 7.15 2.56 -11.63
C PHE A 100 8.60 2.74 -12.12
N GLY A 101 8.83 3.72 -13.01
CA GLY A 101 10.05 3.82 -13.82
C GLY A 101 11.08 4.84 -13.34
N SER A 102 10.76 5.62 -12.31
CA SER A 102 11.63 6.66 -11.74
C SER A 102 11.28 6.87 -10.27
N ASN A 103 11.98 7.79 -9.60
CA ASN A 103 11.73 8.15 -8.21
C ASN A 103 11.68 9.68 -8.02
N LEU A 104 11.07 10.40 -8.96
CA LEU A 104 10.99 11.86 -8.93
C LEU A 104 10.06 12.37 -7.83
N THR A 105 9.05 11.58 -7.48
CA THR A 105 8.09 11.92 -6.42
C THR A 105 8.55 11.46 -5.03
N GLY A 106 9.66 10.72 -4.93
CA GLY A 106 10.08 10.03 -3.71
C GLY A 106 9.33 8.71 -3.43
N HIS A 107 8.31 8.41 -4.22
CA HIS A 107 7.47 7.21 -4.08
C HIS A 107 7.72 6.18 -5.21
N GLY A 108 8.94 6.11 -5.73
CA GLY A 108 9.30 5.19 -6.80
C GLY A 108 10.62 4.45 -6.61
N PHE A 109 11.17 3.96 -7.72
CA PHE A 109 12.38 3.12 -7.78
C PHE A 109 13.47 3.79 -8.64
N PRO A 110 14.77 3.52 -8.42
CA PRO A 110 15.32 2.55 -7.47
C PRO A 110 15.27 3.05 -6.02
N ASP A 111 15.03 2.12 -5.10
CA ASP A 111 15.09 2.35 -3.65
C ASP A 111 15.49 1.04 -2.95
N PRO A 112 16.78 0.88 -2.61
CA PRO A 112 17.27 -0.37 -2.02
C PRO A 112 16.75 -0.62 -0.59
N GLY A 113 16.28 0.41 0.12
CA GLY A 113 15.79 0.29 1.50
C GLY A 113 14.29 0.02 1.59
N HIS A 114 13.54 0.22 0.49
CA HIS A 114 12.08 0.20 0.50
C HIS A 114 11.48 -1.08 1.12
N LEU A 115 11.92 -2.27 0.70
CA LEU A 115 11.32 -3.52 1.17
C LEU A 115 11.57 -3.76 2.66
N ASP A 116 12.74 -3.39 3.17
CA ASP A 116 13.05 -3.53 4.60
C ASP A 116 12.25 -2.52 5.44
N ASN A 117 12.11 -1.28 4.96
CA ASN A 117 11.30 -0.26 5.61
C ASN A 117 9.82 -0.66 5.69
N VAL A 118 9.24 -1.17 4.60
CA VAL A 118 7.83 -1.62 4.59
C VAL A 118 7.59 -2.80 5.52
N LEU A 119 8.55 -3.74 5.62
CA LEU A 119 8.44 -4.83 6.58
C LEU A 119 8.42 -4.32 8.02
N GLU A 120 9.24 -3.31 8.33
CA GLU A 120 9.26 -2.68 9.65
C GLU A 120 7.98 -1.89 9.95
N GLU A 121 7.45 -1.16 8.97
CA GLU A 121 6.17 -0.44 9.07
C GLU A 121 5.00 -1.41 9.32
N LEU A 122 4.95 -2.51 8.57
CA LEU A 122 3.96 -3.57 8.78
C LEU A 122 4.08 -4.19 10.17
N ARG A 123 5.30 -4.47 10.61
CA ARG A 123 5.56 -4.98 11.97
C ARG A 123 5.11 -4.01 13.05
N ALA A 124 5.34 -2.71 12.87
CA ALA A 124 4.88 -1.67 13.79
C ALA A 124 3.35 -1.57 13.87
N GLN A 125 2.65 -1.95 12.81
CA GLN A 125 1.18 -2.09 12.78
C GLN A 125 0.68 -3.45 13.31
N GLY A 126 1.57 -4.29 13.85
CA GLY A 126 1.22 -5.62 14.37
C GLY A 126 0.96 -6.67 13.28
N ILE A 127 1.54 -6.49 12.09
CA ILE A 127 1.46 -7.44 10.97
C ILE A 127 2.79 -8.16 10.84
N THR A 128 2.82 -9.43 11.21
CA THR A 128 4.04 -10.24 11.24
C THR A 128 3.89 -11.52 10.41
N GLU A 129 5.00 -12.23 10.20
CA GLU A 129 4.95 -13.53 9.51
C GLU A 129 4.26 -14.62 10.33
N GLU A 130 4.22 -14.49 11.65
CA GLU A 130 3.55 -15.44 12.54
C GLU A 130 2.04 -15.43 12.32
N ASP A 131 1.46 -14.24 12.14
CA ASP A 131 0.06 -14.08 11.73
C ASP A 131 -0.24 -14.82 10.43
N ALA A 132 0.75 -14.93 9.55
CA ALA A 132 0.61 -15.50 8.22
C ALA A 132 0.69 -17.04 8.21
N LEU A 133 0.99 -17.64 9.37
CA LEU A 133 1.02 -19.09 9.61
C LEU A 133 -0.27 -19.60 10.28
N VAL A 134 -1.04 -18.70 10.92
CA VAL A 134 -2.25 -19.05 11.68
C VAL A 134 -3.48 -19.20 10.77
N GLU A 135 -3.49 -18.60 9.58
CA GLU A 135 -4.62 -18.66 8.64
C GLU A 135 -4.57 -19.83 7.63
N LYS A 136 -4.08 -21.01 8.05
CA LYS A 136 -4.15 -22.25 7.25
C LYS A 136 -5.19 -23.23 7.76
#